data_AF-A0A7K5P1J1-F1
#
_entry.id   AF-A0A7K5P1J1-F1
#
_cell.length_a   1.000
_cell.length_b   1.000
_cell.length_c   1.000
_cell.angle_alpha   90.00
_cell.angle_beta   90.00
_cell.angle_gamma   90.00
#
_symmetry.space_group_name_H-M   'P 1'
#
loop_
_entity.id
_entity.type
_entity.pdbx_description
1 polymer ?
#
loop_
_entity_poly.entity_id
_entity_poly.type
_entity_poly.pdbx_seq_one_letter_code
_entity_poly.pdbx_strand_id
1 'polypeptide(L)'
;QVFQDYGFHPLVQRWIIGQCLCVDERTVSSYGIRGDGDTAFLYLLSAKMADLTEQRYEEDQAQVMLRSTSSPARAAADGRKYNTLPNMSPKKGLTGRKMDVAEISQHLDALQLGDLFGAQPKPAAASLPSPVPTGWSCPKCTFINKPTRPGCEMCSTDRPEDYVVPGGYKPDETELWRMQQEQEGILQYQQVRGG
;
A
#
# COMPACT_ATOMS: atom_id res chain seq x y z
N GLN A 1 -12.38 0.41 8.60
CA GLN A 1 -11.01 0.76 8.15
C GLN A 1 -10.78 0.05 6.83
N VAL A 2 -10.10 0.62 5.82
CA VAL A 2 -10.02 0.06 4.45
C VAL A 2 -9.69 -1.43 4.38
N PHE A 3 -8.78 -1.91 5.23
CA PHE A 3 -8.47 -3.34 5.30
C PHE A 3 -9.66 -4.19 5.76
N GLN A 4 -10.40 -3.73 6.76
CA GLN A 4 -11.57 -4.43 7.29
C GLN A 4 -12.77 -4.35 6.35
N ASP A 5 -12.95 -3.20 5.68
CA ASP A 5 -14.14 -2.93 4.88
C ASP A 5 -14.02 -3.51 3.45
N TYR A 6 -12.80 -3.56 2.91
CA TYR A 6 -12.54 -3.95 1.52
C TYR A 6 -11.50 -5.08 1.35
N GLY A 7 -10.85 -5.54 2.43
CA GLY A 7 -9.87 -6.63 2.37
C GLY A 7 -8.49 -6.23 1.84
N PHE A 8 -8.23 -4.94 1.59
CA PHE A 8 -6.90 -4.51 1.13
C PHE A 8 -5.94 -4.36 2.30
N HIS A 9 -4.94 -5.24 2.39
CA HIS A 9 -3.95 -5.21 3.47
C HIS A 9 -3.16 -3.89 3.49
N PRO A 10 -2.80 -3.31 4.65
CA PRO A 10 -2.07 -2.04 4.72
C PRO A 10 -0.79 -1.99 3.87
N LEU A 11 -0.04 -3.11 3.78
CA LEU A 11 1.18 -3.18 2.98
C LEU A 11 0.97 -2.93 1.48
N VAL A 12 -0.20 -3.26 0.94
CA VAL A 12 -0.50 -3.03 -0.49
C VAL A 12 -1.07 -1.64 -0.76
N GLN A 13 -1.41 -0.87 0.28
CA GLN A 13 -2.04 0.44 0.14
C GLN A 13 -1.00 1.54 -0.10
N ARG A 14 -1.18 2.35 -1.15
CA ARG A 14 -0.46 3.61 -1.40
C ARG A 14 -1.44 4.76 -1.50
N TRP A 15 -1.40 5.65 -0.52
CA TRP A 15 -2.29 6.80 -0.46
C TRP A 15 -1.71 7.99 -1.22
N ILE A 16 -2.53 8.62 -2.05
CA ILE A 16 -2.20 9.85 -2.76
C ILE A 16 -3.18 10.93 -2.34
N ILE A 17 -2.66 11.99 -1.74
CA ILE A 17 -3.44 13.13 -1.26
C ILE A 17 -2.72 14.39 -1.72
N GLY A 18 -3.44 15.34 -2.32
CA GLY A 18 -2.85 16.60 -2.78
C GLY A 18 -1.69 16.41 -3.78
N GLN A 19 -1.79 15.41 -4.67
CA GLN A 19 -0.74 15.04 -5.64
C GLN A 19 0.57 14.49 -5.00
N CYS A 20 0.53 14.09 -3.73
CA CYS A 20 1.68 13.55 -3.01
C CYS A 20 1.42 12.13 -2.53
N LEU A 21 2.42 11.27 -2.68
CA LEU A 21 2.41 9.94 -2.05
C LEU A 21 2.59 10.10 -0.54
N CYS A 22 1.66 9.57 0.22
CA CYS A 22 1.63 9.74 1.67
C CYS A 22 2.56 8.73 2.36
N VAL A 23 3.16 9.19 3.45
CA VAL A 23 3.87 8.38 4.44
C VAL A 23 3.18 8.48 5.80
N ASP A 24 3.30 7.42 6.61
CA ASP A 24 2.56 7.24 7.87
C ASP A 24 2.94 8.26 8.96
N GLU A 25 4.13 8.86 8.87
CA GLU A 25 4.68 9.77 9.88
C GLU A 25 4.06 11.19 9.84
N ARG A 26 3.27 11.49 8.80
CA ARG A 26 2.69 12.81 8.60
C ARG A 26 1.19 12.80 8.82
N THR A 27 0.67 13.90 9.35
CA THR A 27 -0.78 14.08 9.51
C THR A 27 -1.44 14.27 8.15
N VAL A 28 -2.70 13.85 8.06
CA VAL A 28 -3.51 14.01 6.85
C VAL A 28 -3.70 15.51 6.47
N SER A 29 -3.76 16.39 7.46
CA SER A 29 -3.83 17.85 7.26
C SER A 29 -2.61 18.42 6.54
N SER A 30 -1.43 17.82 6.71
CA SER A 30 -0.22 18.24 6.00
C SER A 30 -0.27 17.99 4.49
N TYR A 31 -1.13 17.08 4.05
CA TYR A 31 -1.39 16.80 2.64
C TYR A 31 -2.60 17.57 2.07
N GLY A 32 -3.21 18.43 2.88
CA GLY A 32 -4.28 19.32 2.43
C GLY A 32 -5.70 18.86 2.73
N ILE A 33 -5.90 17.78 3.50
CA ILE A 33 -7.24 17.44 4.02
C ILE A 33 -7.61 18.43 5.14
N ARG A 34 -8.65 19.19 4.89
CA ARG A 34 -9.20 20.26 5.72
C ARG A 34 -10.60 19.92 6.23
N GLY A 35 -11.35 19.07 5.53
CA GLY A 35 -12.67 18.63 5.96
C GLY A 35 -13.35 17.66 5.01
N ASP A 36 -14.65 17.49 5.24
CA ASP A 36 -15.48 16.61 4.45
C ASP A 36 -15.57 17.08 2.99
N GLY A 37 -15.47 16.13 2.06
CA GLY A 37 -15.46 16.39 0.63
C GLY A 37 -14.06 16.53 0.03
N ASP A 38 -13.01 16.58 0.84
CA ASP A 38 -11.64 16.47 0.33
C ASP A 38 -11.34 15.04 -0.13
N THR A 39 -10.64 14.93 -1.26
CA THR A 39 -10.42 13.65 -1.94
C THR A 39 -9.04 13.07 -1.62
N ALA A 40 -9.03 11.77 -1.33
CA ALA A 40 -7.83 10.93 -1.32
C ALA A 40 -7.98 9.83 -2.36
N PHE A 41 -6.87 9.46 -2.99
CA PHE A 41 -6.81 8.33 -3.91
C PHE A 41 -6.00 7.20 -3.29
N LEU A 42 -6.43 5.97 -3.53
CA LEU A 42 -5.72 4.76 -3.11
C LEU A 42 -5.26 4.00 -4.35
N TYR A 43 -3.95 3.83 -4.48
CA TYR A 43 -3.34 2.94 -5.46
C TYR A 43 -2.93 1.64 -4.76
N LEU A 44 -3.21 0.50 -5.40
CA LEU A 44 -2.94 -0.82 -4.83
C LEU A 44 -1.73 -1.46 -5.53
N LEU A 45 -0.81 -1.95 -4.71
CA LEU A 45 0.24 -2.84 -5.18
C LEU A 45 -0.26 -4.28 -5.28
N SER A 46 0.40 -5.06 -6.13
CA SER A 46 0.29 -6.51 -6.05
C SER A 46 0.91 -7.01 -4.74
N ALA A 47 0.42 -8.13 -4.23
CA ALA A 47 0.98 -8.77 -3.03
C ALA A 47 2.50 -9.00 -3.16
N LYS A 48 2.95 -9.39 -4.36
CA LYS A 48 4.38 -9.58 -4.67
C LYS A 48 5.21 -8.30 -4.54
N MET A 49 4.70 -7.15 -4.99
CA MET A 49 5.43 -5.88 -4.87
C MET A 49 5.43 -5.32 -3.44
N ALA A 50 4.52 -5.79 -2.59
CA ALA A 50 4.41 -5.38 -1.20
C ALA A 50 5.03 -6.38 -0.22
N ASP A 51 5.71 -7.41 -0.73
CA ASP A 51 6.26 -8.53 0.06
C ASP A 51 5.22 -9.14 1.03
N LEU A 52 3.96 -9.16 0.61
CA LEU A 52 2.85 -9.68 1.40
C LEU A 52 2.64 -11.17 1.11
N THR A 53 2.86 -12.01 2.12
CA THR A 53 2.57 -13.44 2.07
C THR A 53 1.12 -13.72 2.44
N GLU A 54 0.60 -14.84 1.95
CA GLU A 54 -0.76 -15.31 2.26
C GLU A 54 -0.92 -15.58 3.76
N GLN A 55 0.04 -16.28 4.38
CA GLN A 55 0.04 -16.52 5.83
C GLN A 55 -0.07 -15.22 6.62
N ARG A 56 0.71 -14.19 6.26
CA ARG A 56 0.69 -12.91 6.97
C ARG A 56 -0.67 -12.21 6.84
N TYR A 57 -1.27 -12.29 5.65
CA TYR A 57 -2.59 -11.75 5.40
C TYR A 57 -3.66 -12.42 6.29
N GLU A 58 -3.66 -13.75 6.35
CA GLU A 58 -4.61 -14.53 7.15
C GLU A 58 -4.47 -14.23 8.65
N GLU A 59 -3.24 -14.18 9.17
CA GLU A 59 -2.95 -13.83 10.56
C GLU A 59 -3.46 -12.43 10.93
N ASP A 60 -3.14 -11.43 10.11
CA ASP A 60 -3.57 -10.04 10.35
C ASP A 60 -5.10 -9.89 10.19
N GLN A 61 -5.72 -10.62 9.24
CA GLN A 61 -7.17 -10.66 9.08
C GLN A 61 -7.86 -11.29 10.30
N ALA A 62 -7.36 -12.43 10.79
CA ALA A 62 -7.87 -13.09 11.99
C ALA A 62 -7.73 -12.19 13.23
N GLN A 63 -6.62 -11.46 13.34
CA GLN A 63 -6.40 -10.53 14.43
C GLN A 63 -7.41 -9.37 14.43
N VAL A 64 -7.75 -8.83 13.25
CA VAL A 64 -8.78 -7.78 13.12
C VAL A 64 -10.17 -8.32 13.49
N MET A 65 -10.51 -9.55 13.07
CA MET A 65 -11.78 -10.18 13.45
C MET A 65 -11.88 -10.39 14.97
N LEU A 66 -10.82 -10.90 15.61
CA LEU A 66 -10.79 -11.11 17.06
C LEU A 66 -10.98 -9.79 17.83
N ARG A 67 -10.30 -8.71 17.43
CA ARG A 67 -10.45 -7.37 18.02
C ARG A 67 -11.88 -6.82 17.90
N SER A 68 -12.59 -7.20 16.84
CA SER A 68 -13.98 -6.77 16.64
C SER A 68 -14.95 -7.47 17.59
N THR A 69 -14.64 -8.71 18.00
CA THR A 69 -15.46 -9.51 18.93
C THR A 69 -15.17 -9.22 20.41
N SER A 70 -14.02 -8.62 20.74
CA SER A 70 -13.59 -8.32 22.11
C SER A 70 -14.01 -6.93 22.60
N SER A 71 -14.77 -6.16 21.82
CA SER A 71 -15.40 -4.93 22.33
C SER A 71 -16.36 -5.29 23.46
N PRO A 72 -16.18 -4.76 24.69
CA PRO A 72 -17.08 -5.08 25.78
C PRO A 72 -18.44 -4.47 25.47
N ALA A 73 -19.39 -5.32 25.11
CA ALA A 73 -20.79 -4.96 25.08
C ALA A 73 -21.13 -4.32 26.42
N ARG A 74 -21.43 -3.01 26.42
CA ARG A 74 -22.14 -2.37 27.54
C ARG A 74 -23.58 -2.90 27.50
N ALA A 75 -23.76 -4.14 27.94
CA ALA A 75 -25.07 -4.69 28.25
C ALA A 75 -25.42 -4.24 29.67
N ALA A 76 -26.09 -3.09 29.75
CA ALA A 76 -26.93 -2.78 30.89
C ALA A 76 -28.22 -3.61 30.81
N ALA A 77 -28.74 -3.99 31.98
CA ALA A 77 -30.02 -4.66 32.25
C ALA A 77 -30.06 -6.16 31.90
N ASP A 78 -30.66 -7.05 32.67
CA ASP A 78 -31.24 -7.09 34.01
C ASP A 78 -31.45 -8.60 34.27
N GLY A 79 -31.54 -9.01 35.52
CA GLY A 79 -31.48 -10.41 35.90
C GLY A 79 -32.62 -11.29 35.36
N ARG A 80 -32.30 -12.58 35.20
CA ARG A 80 -33.07 -13.67 35.82
C ARG A 80 -32.34 -14.99 35.67
N LYS A 81 -32.11 -15.59 36.83
CA LYS A 81 -31.52 -16.90 37.05
C LYS A 81 -32.55 -17.96 36.65
N TYR A 82 -32.16 -18.88 35.78
CA TYR A 82 -32.63 -20.27 35.87
C TYR A 82 -31.49 -21.19 35.42
N ASN A 83 -30.81 -21.78 36.40
CA ASN A 83 -29.98 -22.96 36.20
C ASN A 83 -30.61 -24.07 37.03
N THR A 84 -31.26 -25.03 36.36
CA THR A 84 -31.69 -26.29 36.95
C THR A 84 -30.69 -27.37 36.59
N LEU A 85 -29.66 -27.55 37.42
CA LEU A 85 -28.92 -28.81 37.51
C LEU A 85 -28.58 -29.10 38.99
N PRO A 86 -28.65 -30.38 39.41
CA PRO A 86 -28.72 -30.74 40.82
C PRO A 86 -27.36 -30.62 41.52
N ASN A 87 -27.43 -30.01 42.70
CA ASN A 87 -26.40 -29.97 43.73
C ASN A 87 -26.05 -31.38 44.20
N MET A 88 -24.79 -31.81 44.07
CA MET A 88 -24.22 -32.89 44.88
C MET A 88 -22.77 -32.56 45.26
N SER A 89 -22.54 -32.48 46.56
CA SER A 89 -21.25 -32.54 47.26
C SER A 89 -21.55 -33.14 48.64
N PRO A 90 -20.61 -33.77 49.40
CA PRO A 90 -19.14 -33.64 49.30
C PRO A 90 -18.32 -34.94 49.58
N LYS A 91 -17.03 -34.98 49.19
CA LYS A 91 -15.84 -35.04 50.09
C LYS A 91 -14.54 -35.59 49.44
N LYS A 92 -13.52 -34.73 49.52
CA LYS A 92 -12.10 -34.94 49.89
C LYS A 92 -11.11 -35.72 48.99
N GLY A 93 -10.10 -34.98 48.52
CA GLY A 93 -8.70 -35.44 48.45
C GLY A 93 -7.90 -34.90 47.26
N LEU A 94 -6.99 -33.94 47.51
CA LEU A 94 -5.61 -33.81 46.95
C LEU A 94 -5.45 -33.89 45.40
N THR A 95 -4.91 -32.94 44.61
CA THR A 95 -4.16 -31.68 44.75
C THR A 95 -4.29 -30.98 43.40
N GLY A 96 -4.79 -29.74 43.37
CA GLY A 96 -4.81 -28.93 42.16
C GLY A 96 -3.44 -28.32 41.91
N ARG A 97 -2.84 -28.61 40.74
CA ARG A 97 -1.82 -27.71 40.17
C ARG A 97 -2.56 -26.65 39.38
N LYS A 98 -2.77 -25.50 40.02
CA LYS A 98 -3.04 -24.24 39.32
C LYS A 98 -1.85 -24.01 38.37
N MET A 99 -2.09 -23.92 37.07
CA MET A 99 -1.08 -23.37 36.16
C MET A 99 -0.96 -21.88 36.46
N ASP A 100 0.25 -21.47 36.82
CA ASP A 100 0.58 -20.11 37.23
C ASP A 100 0.86 -19.25 35.99
N VAL A 101 0.19 -18.11 35.88
CA VAL A 101 0.32 -17.16 34.77
C VAL A 101 1.76 -16.61 34.65
N ALA A 102 2.58 -16.72 35.69
CA ALA A 102 3.98 -16.35 35.68
C ALA A 102 4.88 -17.29 34.84
N GLU A 103 4.48 -18.54 34.62
CA GLU A 103 5.28 -19.54 33.89
C GLU A 103 5.30 -19.28 32.37
N ILE A 104 4.22 -18.67 31.83
CA ILE A 104 4.12 -18.26 30.42
C ILE A 104 5.04 -17.05 30.15
N SER A 105 5.18 -16.15 31.11
CA SER A 105 6.05 -14.97 30.98
C SER A 105 7.53 -15.37 30.89
N GLN A 106 7.96 -16.39 31.64
CA GLN A 106 9.34 -16.86 31.63
C GLN A 106 9.71 -17.63 30.35
N HIS A 107 8.73 -18.20 29.65
CA HIS A 107 8.99 -18.88 28.37
C HIS A 107 9.17 -17.90 27.20
N LEU A 108 8.58 -16.69 27.30
CA LEU A 108 8.73 -15.64 26.29
C LEU A 108 10.06 -14.86 26.42
N ASP A 109 10.66 -14.80 27.61
CA ASP A 109 11.99 -14.20 27.83
C ASP A 109 13.15 -15.09 27.38
N ALA A 110 12.92 -16.40 27.20
CA ALA A 110 13.95 -17.36 26.79
C ALA A 110 14.21 -17.38 25.26
N LEU A 111 13.37 -16.70 24.46
CA LEU A 111 13.52 -16.59 23.00
C LEU A 111 14.14 -15.24 22.62
N GLN A 112 15.35 -14.98 23.11
CA GLN A 112 16.17 -13.81 22.78
C GLN A 112 16.25 -13.54 21.27
N LEU A 113 15.36 -12.67 20.79
CA LEU A 113 15.37 -12.08 19.44
C LEU A 113 15.14 -10.56 19.50
N GLY A 114 15.63 -9.94 20.57
CA GLY A 114 15.91 -8.52 20.64
C GLY A 114 17.37 -8.33 21.04
N ASP A 115 18.24 -8.14 20.05
CA ASP A 115 19.42 -7.24 20.12
C ASP A 115 20.30 -7.39 18.88
N LEU A 116 20.01 -6.60 17.84
CA LEU A 116 20.99 -6.10 16.87
C LEU A 116 20.65 -4.64 16.51
N PHE A 117 20.37 -3.80 17.50
CA PHE A 117 20.51 -2.35 17.34
C PHE A 117 21.98 -1.99 17.53
N GLY A 118 22.72 -1.93 16.42
CA GLY A 118 24.15 -1.65 16.47
C GLY A 118 24.82 -1.36 15.13
N ALA A 119 24.16 -0.65 14.21
CA ALA A 119 24.85 0.01 13.10
C ALA A 119 24.05 1.20 12.58
N GLN A 120 24.57 2.40 12.82
CA GLN A 120 24.12 3.64 12.17
C GLN A 120 24.28 3.51 10.64
N PRO A 121 23.22 3.72 9.83
CA PRO A 121 23.41 3.99 8.42
C PRO A 121 23.95 5.42 8.28
N LYS A 122 25.23 5.50 7.91
CA LYS A 122 25.91 6.69 7.39
C LYS A 122 25.00 7.41 6.39
N PRO A 123 24.81 8.75 6.47
CA PRO A 123 24.03 9.46 5.47
C PRO A 123 24.69 9.26 4.12
N ALA A 124 24.00 8.52 3.25
CA ALA A 124 24.38 8.38 1.86
C ALA A 124 24.44 9.79 1.28
N ALA A 125 25.59 10.09 0.69
CA ALA A 125 25.86 11.33 -0.02
C ALA A 125 24.67 11.68 -0.92
N ALA A 126 24.32 12.98 -0.92
CA ALA A 126 23.39 13.59 -1.84
C ALA A 126 23.62 13.01 -3.24
N SER A 127 22.72 12.11 -3.65
CA SER A 127 22.59 11.72 -5.03
C SER A 127 22.21 13.01 -5.74
N LEU A 128 23.07 13.41 -6.68
CA LEU A 128 22.80 14.48 -7.63
C LEU A 128 21.33 14.39 -8.09
N PRO A 129 20.63 15.52 -8.31
CA PRO A 129 19.27 15.47 -8.80
C PRO A 129 19.28 14.72 -10.13
N SER A 130 18.75 13.49 -10.14
CA SER A 130 18.32 12.84 -11.37
C SER A 130 17.47 13.87 -12.10
N PRO A 131 17.73 14.15 -13.39
CA PRO A 131 17.00 15.18 -14.11
C PRO A 131 15.51 14.85 -13.99
N VAL A 132 14.76 15.80 -13.42
CA VAL A 132 13.31 15.75 -13.27
C VAL A 132 12.72 15.17 -14.56
N PRO A 133 11.88 14.12 -14.52
CA PRO A 133 11.31 13.51 -15.72
C PRO A 133 10.63 14.61 -16.54
N THR A 134 11.32 15.03 -17.59
CA THR A 134 10.82 16.09 -18.45
C THR A 134 9.82 15.42 -19.37
N GLY A 135 8.56 15.86 -19.35
CA GLY A 135 7.44 15.20 -20.03
C GLY A 135 6.20 16.09 -20.05
N TRP A 136 5.13 15.62 -20.70
CA TRP A 136 3.85 16.35 -20.75
C TRP A 136 2.77 15.62 -19.95
N SER A 137 2.05 16.37 -19.12
CA SER A 137 0.93 15.83 -18.35
C SER A 137 -0.30 15.67 -19.24
N CYS A 138 -0.89 14.48 -19.23
CA CYS A 138 -2.10 14.22 -19.98
C CYS A 138 -3.28 15.05 -19.42
N PRO A 139 -4.00 15.84 -20.25
CA PRO A 139 -5.12 16.65 -19.77
C PRO A 139 -6.33 15.81 -19.31
N LYS A 140 -6.40 14.52 -19.70
CA LYS A 140 -7.48 13.61 -19.34
C LYS A 140 -7.20 12.76 -18.10
N CYS A 141 -6.01 12.17 -18.02
CA CYS A 141 -5.68 11.21 -16.96
C CYS A 141 -4.47 11.61 -16.11
N THR A 142 -3.87 12.78 -16.33
CA THR A 142 -2.74 13.36 -15.58
C THR A 142 -1.42 12.58 -15.63
N PHE A 143 -1.37 11.45 -16.34
CA PHE A 143 -0.14 10.69 -16.54
C PHE A 143 0.93 11.54 -17.25
N ILE A 144 2.16 11.52 -16.74
CA ILE A 144 3.29 12.25 -17.32
C ILE A 144 3.91 11.40 -18.43
N ASN A 145 3.64 11.77 -19.67
CA ASN A 145 4.14 11.08 -20.85
C ASN A 145 5.55 11.58 -21.22
N LYS A 146 6.31 10.73 -21.91
CA LYS A 146 7.61 11.14 -22.44
C LYS A 146 7.44 12.25 -23.50
N PRO A 147 8.39 13.20 -23.61
CA PRO A 147 8.27 14.39 -24.45
C PRO A 147 7.90 14.09 -25.90
N THR A 148 8.46 13.03 -26.47
CA THR A 148 8.30 12.69 -27.90
C THR A 148 7.00 11.97 -28.23
N ARG A 149 6.19 11.56 -27.23
CA ARG A 149 4.96 10.79 -27.48
C ARG A 149 3.84 11.69 -28.04
N PRO A 150 3.25 11.34 -29.20
CA PRO A 150 2.16 12.12 -29.77
C PRO A 150 0.82 11.93 -29.03
N GLY A 151 0.66 10.83 -28.29
CA GLY A 151 -0.53 10.53 -27.49
C GLY A 151 -0.19 9.85 -26.18
N CYS A 152 -1.14 9.90 -25.25
CA CYS A 152 -0.95 9.44 -23.88
C CYS A 152 -0.85 7.92 -23.83
N GLU A 153 0.14 7.41 -23.09
CA GLU A 153 0.33 5.97 -22.94
C GLU A 153 -0.82 5.26 -22.22
N MET A 154 -1.45 5.95 -21.26
CA MET A 154 -2.50 5.35 -20.43
C MET A 154 -3.89 5.41 -21.06
N CYS A 155 -4.18 6.44 -21.85
CA CYS A 155 -5.55 6.69 -22.31
C CYS A 155 -5.66 7.20 -23.75
N SER A 156 -4.54 7.25 -24.48
CA SER A 156 -4.45 7.65 -25.88
C SER A 156 -4.95 9.08 -26.18
N THR A 157 -5.15 9.91 -25.16
CA THR A 157 -5.45 11.34 -25.37
C THR A 157 -4.27 12.01 -26.04
N ASP A 158 -4.53 12.85 -27.04
CA ASP A 158 -3.48 13.53 -27.79
C ASP A 158 -2.62 14.43 -26.88
N ARG A 159 -1.36 14.58 -27.28
CA ARG A 159 -0.46 15.55 -26.66
C ARG A 159 -0.99 16.96 -26.91
N PRO A 160 -1.02 17.84 -25.89
CA PRO A 160 -1.42 19.23 -26.08
C PRO A 160 -0.65 19.91 -27.22
N GLU A 161 -1.36 20.63 -28.07
CA GLU A 161 -0.80 21.27 -29.27
C GLU A 161 0.25 22.34 -28.95
N ASP A 162 0.18 22.95 -27.76
CA ASP A 162 1.11 23.97 -27.27
C ASP A 162 2.38 23.39 -26.63
N TYR A 163 2.43 22.07 -26.38
CA TYR A 163 3.62 21.44 -25.81
C TYR A 163 4.73 21.28 -26.85
N VAL A 164 5.91 21.82 -26.54
CA VAL A 164 7.12 21.70 -27.35
C VAL A 164 8.09 20.74 -26.68
N VAL A 165 8.62 19.78 -27.46
CA VAL A 165 9.70 18.90 -26.99
C VAL A 165 10.94 19.74 -26.66
N PRO A 166 11.46 19.69 -25.43
CA PRO A 166 12.64 20.48 -25.07
C PRO A 166 13.87 20.09 -25.91
N GLY A 167 14.58 21.08 -26.47
CA GLY A 167 15.69 20.84 -27.39
C GLY A 167 16.90 20.10 -26.80
N GLY A 168 17.03 20.05 -25.48
CA GLY A 168 18.06 19.27 -24.78
C GLY A 168 17.64 17.84 -24.39
N TYR A 169 16.42 17.43 -24.75
CA TYR A 169 15.92 16.10 -24.40
C TYR A 169 16.64 15.01 -25.18
N LYS A 170 17.14 14.00 -24.48
CA LYS A 170 17.71 12.79 -25.08
C LYS A 170 16.74 11.64 -24.86
N PRO A 171 16.08 11.14 -25.92
CA PRO A 171 15.24 9.96 -25.80
C PRO A 171 16.04 8.75 -25.32
N ASP A 172 15.41 7.89 -24.53
CA ASP A 172 16.03 6.63 -24.12
C ASP A 172 15.99 5.54 -25.20
N GLU A 173 16.69 4.42 -24.98
CA GLU A 173 16.78 3.32 -25.95
C GLU A 173 15.40 2.82 -26.40
N THR A 174 14.43 2.78 -25.49
CA THR A 174 13.08 2.31 -25.80
C THR A 174 12.33 3.30 -26.69
N GLU A 175 12.47 4.59 -26.44
CA GLU A 175 11.90 5.62 -27.31
C GLU A 175 12.53 5.64 -28.70
N LEU A 176 13.86 5.52 -28.76
CA LEU A 176 14.59 5.50 -30.03
C LEU A 176 14.12 4.34 -30.90
N TRP A 177 13.98 3.15 -30.32
CA TRP A 177 13.48 1.98 -31.06
C TRP A 177 12.06 2.19 -31.59
N ARG A 178 11.17 2.77 -30.77
CA ARG A 178 9.81 3.11 -31.19
C ARG A 178 9.82 4.10 -32.36
N MET A 179 10.62 5.16 -32.29
CA MET A 179 10.71 6.18 -33.34
C MET A 179 11.27 5.60 -34.65
N GLN A 180 12.28 4.72 -34.56
CA GLN A 180 12.86 4.02 -35.71
C GLN A 180 11.80 3.17 -36.43
N GLN A 181 11.03 2.37 -35.67
CA GLN A 181 9.96 1.53 -36.23
C GLN A 181 8.86 2.36 -36.92
N GLU A 182 8.48 3.49 -36.34
CA GLU A 182 7.49 4.41 -36.94
C GLU A 182 8.00 4.98 -38.28
N GLN A 183 9.26 5.42 -38.33
CA GLN A 183 9.88 5.93 -39.55
C GLN A 183 9.97 4.85 -40.65
N GLU A 184 10.37 3.63 -40.29
CA GLU A 184 10.43 2.50 -41.22
C GLU A 184 9.04 2.16 -41.78
N GLY A 185 8.01 2.14 -40.92
CA GLY A 185 6.63 1.92 -41.35
C GLY A 185 6.12 2.99 -42.33
N ILE A 186 6.45 4.27 -42.08
CA ILE A 186 6.09 5.37 -42.98
C ILE A 186 6.77 5.19 -44.36
N LEU A 187 8.06 4.85 -44.39
CA LEU A 187 8.78 4.62 -45.64
C LEU A 187 8.19 3.45 -46.44
N GLN A 188 7.86 2.35 -45.77
CA GLN A 188 7.21 1.19 -46.40
C GLN A 188 5.85 1.55 -47.01
N TYR A 189 5.01 2.29 -46.28
CA TYR A 189 3.72 2.74 -46.78
C TYR A 189 3.85 3.64 -48.02
N GLN A 190 4.82 4.56 -48.02
CA GLN A 190 5.07 5.43 -49.16
C GLN A 190 5.52 4.66 -50.40
N GLN A 191 6.33 3.60 -50.23
CA GLN A 191 6.81 2.77 -51.33
C GLN A 191 5.68 1.97 -52.00
N VAL A 192 4.71 1.47 -51.22
CA VAL A 192 3.54 0.76 -51.75
C VAL A 192 2.54 1.71 -52.42
N ARG A 193 2.39 2.94 -51.91
CA ARG A 193 1.46 3.95 -52.48
C ARG A 193 2.01 4.64 -53.73
N GLY A 194 3.33 4.60 -53.93
CA GLY A 194 4.02 5.28 -55.03
C GLY A 194 4.36 4.39 -56.24
N GLY A 195 4.04 3.08 -56.20
CA GLY A 195 4.21 2.13 -57.30
C GLY A 195 2.87 1.69 -57.87
#